data_AF-A0A7S4VBM2-F1
#
_entry.id   AF-A0A7S4VBM2-F1
#
_cell.length_a   1.000
_cell.length_b   1.000
_cell.length_c   1.000
_cell.angle_alpha   90.00
_cell.angle_beta   90.00
_cell.angle_gamma   90.00
#
_symmetry.space_group_name_H-M   'P 1'
#
loop_
_entity.id
_entity.type
_entity.pdbx_description
1 polymer ?
#
loop_
_entity_poly.entity_id
_entity_poly.type
_entity_poly.pdbx_seq_one_letter_code
_entity_poly.pdbx_strand_id
1 'polypeptide(L)'
;MMPRMVRAVGRTVERLQRAAGSESAVGCSGSRRAAVDRLVAGQRKLERRADGALDLRTEAGVQACDRFLELLDAAARKLQAPAAPRDFRSSYGGQYRDSFPGEARHYSTHILSVCLDPEAPFLHRGGDQHCAAETISSSKRLHVRWAELHVVLTHWGKLGREMHTSLVLAEVRDAIAEFDVAWAAVEFAFVTEMMALQEQAKGLFVQAVEHERALRRLEEGGKDRDGSEEYRRAQRQLADTIGQLNAATDTRGSGRSDLGVEVLRRVDAVLKQCQQDEKKGLTGKEAKASAAAGLLASHVLEPFTALRQCIKEAGRSRSPSILKGQFSKIPGLADRLADWERAWVLGRRWLSNPRVCSGLCKVVAEVKAAQSYVPGLEEVCVSCDAELFMILPRIVLVCFLVAPSAHAEFMHVHFAHRIALPPPELEEARSDAIKVDRPLKKLMDDFDDLGELVEAALGGGDEDELNEAVSQLFVRLAVAGPSSAEEGPLASLPEATRRAAAAFAKRLEHWSVELQRHCPAKWNECSGVLLKCLSEG
;
A
#
# COMPACT_ATOMS: atom_id res chain seq x y z
N MET A 1 -51.70 -15.88 -15.49
CA MET A 1 -51.95 -16.44 -14.13
C MET A 1 -51.67 -15.42 -13.00
N MET A 2 -50.73 -14.49 -13.18
CA MET A 2 -50.41 -13.38 -12.25
C MET A 2 -51.56 -12.41 -11.84
N PRO A 3 -52.58 -12.08 -12.67
CA PRO A 3 -53.61 -11.08 -12.29
C PRO A 3 -54.61 -11.54 -11.22
N ARG A 4 -54.69 -12.84 -10.93
CA ARG A 4 -55.61 -13.41 -9.92
C ARG A 4 -55.01 -13.45 -8.52
N MET A 5 -53.68 -13.49 -8.39
CA MET A 5 -52.98 -13.45 -7.10
C MET A 5 -53.00 -12.05 -6.46
N VAL A 6 -52.87 -10.99 -7.28
CA VAL A 6 -52.91 -9.59 -6.80
C VAL A 6 -54.29 -9.23 -6.21
N ARG A 7 -55.38 -9.75 -6.76
CA ARG A 7 -56.75 -9.56 -6.20
C ARG A 7 -57.05 -10.42 -4.97
N ALA A 8 -56.27 -11.47 -4.73
CA ALA A 8 -56.38 -12.30 -3.53
C ALA A 8 -55.65 -11.64 -2.35
N VAL A 9 -54.49 -11.02 -2.59
CA VAL A 9 -53.76 -10.25 -1.57
C VAL A 9 -54.52 -9.00 -1.14
N GLY A 10 -55.12 -8.26 -2.09
CA GLY A 10 -55.92 -7.06 -1.76
C GLY A 10 -57.13 -7.35 -0.86
N ARG A 11 -57.80 -8.49 -1.04
CA ARG A 11 -58.95 -8.90 -0.21
C ARG A 11 -58.57 -9.44 1.17
N THR A 12 -57.35 -9.95 1.33
CA THR A 12 -56.82 -10.37 2.63
C THR A 12 -56.41 -9.15 3.47
N VAL A 13 -55.85 -8.11 2.84
CA VAL A 13 -55.52 -6.84 3.51
C VAL A 13 -56.77 -6.11 4.00
N GLU A 14 -57.85 -6.05 3.21
CA GLU A 14 -59.13 -5.47 3.66
C GLU A 14 -59.79 -6.25 4.82
N ARG A 15 -59.62 -7.59 4.86
CA ARG A 15 -60.15 -8.41 5.96
C ARG A 15 -59.34 -8.26 7.25
N LEU A 16 -58.02 -8.10 7.15
CA LEU A 16 -57.16 -7.82 8.31
C LEU A 16 -57.39 -6.41 8.87
N GLN A 17 -57.70 -5.43 8.01
CA GLN A 17 -58.08 -4.08 8.44
C GLN A 17 -59.44 -4.03 9.15
N ARG A 18 -60.40 -4.91 8.80
CA ARG A 18 -61.67 -5.02 9.53
C ARG A 18 -61.57 -5.83 10.82
N ALA A 19 -60.64 -6.78 10.92
CA ALA A 19 -60.42 -7.55 12.14
C ALA A 19 -59.66 -6.78 13.23
N ALA A 20 -58.88 -5.75 12.86
CA ALA A 20 -58.13 -4.90 13.80
C ALA A 20 -58.98 -3.80 14.48
N GLY A 21 -60.28 -3.74 14.21
CA GLY A 21 -61.18 -2.69 14.67
C GLY A 21 -61.81 -2.88 16.04
N SER A 22 -61.44 -3.92 16.80
CA SER A 22 -62.01 -4.15 18.14
C SER A 22 -60.95 -4.56 19.15
N GLU A 23 -60.99 -3.86 20.28
CA GLU A 23 -60.29 -4.13 21.57
C GLU A 23 -58.90 -3.49 21.81
N SER A 24 -58.87 -2.57 22.79
CA SER A 24 -57.70 -2.11 23.57
C SER A 24 -56.56 -1.34 22.88
N ALA A 25 -56.86 -0.52 21.86
CA ALA A 25 -55.82 0.19 21.08
C ALA A 25 -55.23 1.48 21.71
N VAL A 26 -55.88 2.09 22.71
CA VAL A 26 -55.49 3.45 23.18
C VAL A 26 -54.17 3.46 23.96
N GLY A 27 -53.85 2.40 24.70
CA GLY A 27 -52.57 2.29 25.44
C GLY A 27 -51.37 1.85 24.59
N CYS A 28 -51.59 1.04 23.55
CA CYS A 28 -50.52 0.49 22.71
C CYS A 28 -49.92 1.54 21.76
N SER A 29 -50.73 2.50 21.30
CA SER A 29 -50.32 3.55 20.37
C SER A 29 -49.22 4.47 20.96
N GLY A 30 -49.34 4.84 22.24
CA GLY A 30 -48.37 5.72 22.91
C GLY A 30 -46.95 5.11 23.00
N SER A 31 -46.86 3.81 23.30
CA SER A 31 -45.57 3.12 23.40
C SER A 31 -44.87 2.97 22.04
N ARG A 32 -45.63 2.66 20.98
CA ARG A 32 -45.12 2.57 19.60
C ARG A 32 -44.57 3.90 19.13
N ARG A 33 -45.35 4.96 19.32
CA ARG A 33 -44.98 6.33 18.98
C ARG A 33 -43.68 6.77 19.69
N ALA A 34 -43.60 6.56 21.01
CA ALA A 34 -42.41 6.90 21.78
C ALA A 34 -41.15 6.13 21.33
N ALA A 35 -41.31 4.94 20.74
CA ALA A 35 -40.20 4.22 20.14
C ALA A 35 -39.71 4.89 18.85
N VAL A 36 -40.62 5.33 17.98
CA VAL A 36 -40.27 6.07 16.75
C VAL A 36 -39.67 7.43 17.07
N ASP A 37 -40.20 8.15 18.05
CA ASP A 37 -39.64 9.45 18.48
C ASP A 37 -38.20 9.31 18.97
N ARG A 38 -37.88 8.24 19.72
CA ARG A 38 -36.51 7.93 20.13
C ARG A 38 -35.62 7.56 18.96
N LEU A 39 -36.13 6.79 17.99
CA LEU A 39 -35.40 6.46 16.77
C LEU A 39 -35.05 7.71 15.95
N VAL A 40 -35.99 8.64 15.78
CA VAL A 40 -35.74 9.93 15.11
C VAL A 40 -34.74 10.79 15.89
N ALA A 41 -34.82 10.81 17.22
CA ALA A 41 -33.82 11.50 18.04
C ALA A 41 -32.42 10.87 17.87
N GLY A 42 -32.32 9.55 17.77
CA GLY A 42 -31.08 8.84 17.46
C GLY A 42 -30.54 9.20 16.07
N GLN A 43 -31.40 9.25 15.06
CA GLN A 43 -31.05 9.61 13.68
C GLN A 43 -30.38 10.98 13.60
N ARG A 44 -30.87 11.96 14.38
CA ARG A 44 -30.31 13.32 14.44
C ARG A 44 -28.95 13.39 15.13
N LYS A 45 -28.58 12.37 15.91
CA LYS A 45 -27.28 12.26 16.59
C LYS A 45 -26.24 11.51 15.77
N LEU A 46 -26.61 10.99 14.58
CA LEU A 46 -25.63 10.38 13.68
C LEU A 46 -24.61 11.43 13.24
N GLU A 47 -23.34 11.10 13.40
CA GLU A 47 -22.25 11.96 12.96
C GLU A 47 -22.06 11.88 11.45
N ARG A 48 -21.72 13.01 10.85
CA ARG A 48 -21.50 13.12 9.41
C ARG A 48 -20.17 13.78 9.15
N ARG A 49 -19.50 13.30 8.13
CA ARG A 49 -18.29 13.91 7.58
C ARG A 49 -18.65 15.20 6.83
N ALA A 50 -17.62 15.96 6.44
CA ALA A 50 -17.77 17.19 5.67
C ALA A 50 -18.46 16.99 4.30
N ASP A 51 -18.37 15.79 3.72
CA ASP A 51 -19.06 15.41 2.48
C ASP A 51 -20.54 15.01 2.68
N GLY A 52 -21.02 15.03 3.92
CA GLY A 52 -22.39 14.65 4.29
C GLY A 52 -22.61 13.14 4.47
N ALA A 53 -21.62 12.29 4.19
CA ALA A 53 -21.67 10.87 4.46
C ALA A 53 -21.62 10.59 5.97
N LEU A 54 -22.10 9.41 6.40
CA LEU A 54 -21.99 9.01 7.81
C LEU A 54 -20.52 8.86 8.18
N ASP A 55 -20.15 9.39 9.33
CA ASP A 55 -18.84 9.10 9.89
C ASP A 55 -18.86 7.72 10.56
N LEU A 56 -18.29 6.73 9.88
CA LEU A 56 -18.11 5.37 10.39
C LEU A 56 -16.62 5.06 10.63
N ARG A 57 -15.77 6.10 10.64
CA ARG A 57 -14.31 5.98 10.76
C ARG A 57 -13.82 6.45 12.12
N THR A 58 -14.49 7.44 12.70
CA THR A 58 -14.19 7.89 14.06
C THR A 58 -14.91 7.02 15.09
N GLU A 59 -14.33 6.92 16.28
CA GLU A 59 -14.94 6.18 17.39
C GLU A 59 -16.30 6.77 17.76
N ALA A 60 -16.42 8.11 17.78
CA ALA A 60 -17.67 8.80 18.09
C ALA A 60 -18.77 8.50 17.05
N GLY A 61 -18.41 8.52 15.76
CA GLY A 61 -19.30 8.16 14.67
C GLY A 61 -19.78 6.70 14.73
N VAL A 62 -18.88 5.75 14.98
CA VAL A 62 -19.22 4.32 15.17
C VAL A 62 -20.17 4.15 16.35
N GLN A 63 -19.88 4.75 17.51
CA GLN A 63 -20.74 4.67 18.69
C GLN A 63 -22.12 5.31 18.45
N ALA A 64 -22.19 6.42 17.70
CA ALA A 64 -23.46 7.04 17.35
C ALA A 64 -24.29 6.13 16.43
N CYS A 65 -23.64 5.45 15.49
CA CYS A 65 -24.27 4.48 14.60
C CYS A 65 -24.80 3.26 15.36
N ASP A 66 -23.99 2.66 16.23
CA ASP A 66 -24.40 1.51 17.06
C ASP A 66 -25.65 1.85 17.87
N ARG A 67 -25.66 3.01 18.56
CA ARG A 67 -26.83 3.48 19.31
C ARG A 67 -28.07 3.65 18.44
N PHE A 68 -27.92 4.15 17.21
CA PHE A 68 -29.04 4.28 16.28
C PHE A 68 -29.57 2.91 15.85
N LEU A 69 -28.69 1.96 15.55
CA LEU A 69 -29.05 0.59 15.17
C LEU A 69 -29.75 -0.16 16.31
N GLU A 70 -29.36 0.04 17.56
CA GLU A 70 -30.06 -0.48 18.74
C GLU A 70 -31.48 0.10 18.87
N LEU A 71 -31.62 1.42 18.67
CA LEU A 71 -32.93 2.08 18.67
C LEU A 71 -33.82 1.58 17.53
N LEU A 72 -33.23 1.27 16.37
CA LEU A 72 -33.93 0.73 15.22
C LEU A 72 -34.51 -0.65 15.51
N ASP A 73 -33.74 -1.56 16.11
CA ASP A 73 -34.25 -2.86 16.54
C ASP A 73 -35.32 -2.72 17.62
N ALA A 74 -35.11 -1.85 18.62
CA ALA A 74 -36.10 -1.60 19.66
C ALA A 74 -37.43 -1.07 19.09
N ALA A 75 -37.38 -0.16 18.11
CA ALA A 75 -38.54 0.34 17.40
C ALA A 75 -39.22 -0.77 16.57
N ALA A 76 -38.45 -1.58 15.85
CA ALA A 76 -38.94 -2.70 15.06
C ALA A 76 -39.75 -3.69 15.92
N ARG A 77 -39.25 -4.03 17.11
CA ARG A 77 -39.96 -4.91 18.08
C ARG A 77 -41.25 -4.28 18.58
N LYS A 78 -41.24 -2.98 18.93
CA LYS A 78 -42.45 -2.27 19.43
C LYS A 78 -43.52 -2.10 18.36
N LEU A 79 -43.11 -1.86 17.12
CA LEU A 79 -44.01 -1.74 15.96
C LEU A 79 -44.47 -3.08 15.42
N GLN A 80 -43.92 -4.20 15.92
CA GLN A 80 -44.14 -5.53 15.37
C GLN A 80 -43.84 -5.57 13.86
N ALA A 81 -42.77 -4.89 13.45
CA ALA A 81 -42.29 -5.01 12.08
C ALA A 81 -41.94 -6.48 11.81
N PRO A 82 -42.29 -7.04 10.64
CA PRO A 82 -41.84 -8.38 10.23
C PRO A 82 -40.32 -8.47 10.25
N ALA A 83 -39.78 -9.55 10.83
CA ALA A 83 -38.35 -9.82 10.81
C ALA A 83 -38.00 -10.66 9.59
N ALA A 84 -36.93 -10.29 8.89
CA ALA A 84 -36.37 -11.10 7.82
C ALA A 84 -35.84 -12.44 8.38
N PRO A 85 -36.04 -13.56 7.66
CA PRO A 85 -35.54 -14.86 8.08
C PRO A 85 -34.00 -14.86 8.13
N ARG A 86 -33.46 -15.58 9.12
CA ARG A 86 -32.02 -15.68 9.43
C ARG A 86 -31.58 -17.11 9.70
N ASP A 87 -32.36 -18.07 9.19
CA ASP A 87 -32.06 -19.50 9.21
C ASP A 87 -30.70 -19.81 8.57
N PHE A 88 -30.24 -18.97 7.62
CA PHE A 88 -28.91 -19.04 7.04
C PHE A 88 -27.78 -18.92 8.08
N ARG A 89 -27.98 -18.29 9.25
CA ARG A 89 -26.93 -18.21 10.29
C ARG A 89 -26.51 -19.57 10.84
N SER A 90 -27.34 -20.59 10.65
CA SER A 90 -26.99 -21.98 10.97
C SER A 90 -25.84 -22.51 10.12
N SER A 91 -25.65 -22.00 8.89
CA SER A 91 -24.55 -22.38 8.00
C SER A 91 -23.23 -21.69 8.35
N TYR A 92 -23.27 -20.65 9.19
CA TYR A 92 -22.08 -19.90 9.57
C TYR A 92 -21.11 -20.77 10.37
N GLY A 93 -19.82 -20.60 10.07
CA GLY A 93 -18.73 -21.18 10.86
C GLY A 93 -18.77 -20.67 12.30
N GLY A 94 -18.24 -21.46 13.24
CA GLY A 94 -18.40 -21.22 14.69
C GLY A 94 -18.11 -19.78 15.13
N GLN A 95 -17.02 -19.19 14.63
CA GLN A 95 -16.64 -17.81 14.98
C GLN A 95 -17.65 -16.74 14.56
N TYR A 96 -18.33 -16.94 13.42
CA TYR A 96 -19.36 -16.02 12.95
C TYR A 96 -20.67 -16.28 13.67
N ARG A 97 -20.97 -17.53 14.00
CA ARG A 97 -22.15 -17.88 14.81
C ARG A 97 -22.10 -17.22 16.20
N ASP A 98 -20.92 -17.11 16.79
CA ASP A 98 -20.70 -16.39 18.05
C ASP A 98 -21.00 -14.88 17.92
N SER A 99 -20.70 -14.28 16.78
CA SER A 99 -20.99 -12.86 16.48
C SER A 99 -22.43 -12.60 16.02
N PHE A 100 -23.13 -13.62 15.53
CA PHE A 100 -24.50 -13.52 15.00
C PHE A 100 -25.42 -14.53 15.72
N PRO A 101 -25.75 -14.32 17.01
CA PRO A 101 -26.47 -15.30 17.79
C PRO A 101 -27.95 -15.41 17.39
N GLY A 102 -28.35 -16.64 17.04
CA GLY A 102 -29.75 -17.02 16.79
C GLY A 102 -30.40 -16.31 15.59
N GLU A 103 -31.73 -16.38 15.54
CA GLU A 103 -32.53 -15.86 14.43
C GLU A 103 -33.01 -14.41 14.65
N ALA A 104 -32.70 -13.83 15.81
CA ALA A 104 -33.13 -12.48 16.14
C ALA A 104 -32.41 -11.41 15.29
N ARG A 105 -33.07 -10.26 15.11
CA ARG A 105 -32.43 -9.09 14.51
C ARG A 105 -31.17 -8.73 15.28
N HIS A 106 -30.10 -8.54 14.52
CA HIS A 106 -28.84 -8.05 15.02
C HIS A 106 -28.23 -7.18 13.92
N TYR A 107 -28.08 -5.90 14.23
CA TYR A 107 -27.47 -4.92 13.33
C TYR A 107 -26.09 -4.59 13.86
N SER A 108 -25.10 -4.56 12.98
CA SER A 108 -23.69 -4.32 13.28
C SER A 108 -23.18 -3.19 12.40
N THR A 109 -22.59 -2.17 13.00
CA THR A 109 -22.00 -1.05 12.27
C THR A 109 -20.93 -1.50 11.27
N HIS A 110 -20.29 -2.65 11.48
CA HIS A 110 -19.33 -3.22 10.52
C HIS A 110 -19.97 -3.61 9.18
N ILE A 111 -21.17 -4.22 9.18
CA ILE A 111 -21.88 -4.56 7.94
C ILE A 111 -22.33 -3.27 7.23
N LEU A 112 -22.78 -2.29 8.01
CA LEU A 112 -23.23 -1.03 7.47
C LEU A 112 -22.08 -0.23 6.85
N SER A 113 -20.89 -0.24 7.47
CA SER A 113 -19.72 0.47 6.95
C SER A 113 -19.26 -0.10 5.61
N VAL A 114 -19.32 -1.42 5.43
CA VAL A 114 -19.04 -2.08 4.14
C VAL A 114 -20.00 -1.62 3.03
N CYS A 115 -21.22 -1.22 3.38
CA CYS A 115 -22.22 -0.79 2.40
C CYS A 115 -22.24 0.71 2.12
N LEU A 116 -21.91 1.52 3.13
CA LEU A 116 -22.07 2.97 3.06
C LEU A 116 -20.76 3.72 2.85
N ASP A 117 -19.60 3.14 3.19
CA ASP A 117 -18.30 3.75 2.93
C ASP A 117 -17.77 3.29 1.57
N PRO A 118 -17.72 4.16 0.55
CA PRO A 118 -17.16 3.80 -0.75
C PRO A 118 -15.67 3.46 -0.66
N GLU A 119 -14.96 3.89 0.39
CA GLU A 119 -13.56 3.50 0.62
C GLU A 119 -13.45 2.35 1.64
N ALA A 120 -14.56 1.66 1.93
CA ALA A 120 -14.52 0.47 2.79
C ALA A 120 -13.44 -0.49 2.24
N PRO A 121 -12.44 -0.88 3.05
CA PRO A 121 -11.30 -1.64 2.56
C PRO A 121 -11.68 -3.01 1.95
N PHE A 122 -12.84 -3.54 2.34
CA PHE A 122 -13.41 -4.76 1.76
C PHE A 122 -13.77 -4.63 0.27
N LEU A 123 -14.19 -3.44 -0.20
CA LEU A 123 -14.58 -3.20 -1.59
C LEU A 123 -13.37 -3.10 -2.54
N HIS A 124 -12.18 -2.83 -2.01
CA HIS A 124 -10.98 -2.49 -2.78
C HIS A 124 -9.83 -3.45 -2.47
N ARG A 125 -9.89 -4.70 -2.94
CA ARG A 125 -8.80 -5.67 -2.76
C ARG A 125 -7.81 -5.65 -3.94
N GLY A 126 -6.60 -5.18 -3.70
CA GLY A 126 -5.47 -5.19 -4.63
C GLY A 126 -5.55 -4.18 -5.79
N GLY A 127 -6.38 -3.15 -5.68
CA GLY A 127 -6.65 -2.19 -6.76
C GLY A 127 -7.77 -2.60 -7.72
N ASP A 128 -8.25 -3.85 -7.65
CA ASP A 128 -9.39 -4.35 -8.42
C ASP A 128 -10.58 -4.68 -7.50
N GLN A 129 -11.82 -4.42 -7.96
CA GLN A 129 -13.04 -4.75 -7.21
C GLN A 129 -13.24 -6.27 -7.21
N HIS A 130 -12.97 -6.92 -6.08
CA HIS A 130 -13.07 -8.37 -5.91
C HIS A 130 -14.30 -8.85 -5.13
N CYS A 131 -15.18 -7.95 -4.70
CA CYS A 131 -16.43 -8.38 -4.07
C CYS A 131 -17.29 -9.16 -5.07
N ALA A 132 -17.88 -10.27 -4.62
CA ALA A 132 -18.86 -11.00 -5.40
C ALA A 132 -19.98 -10.05 -5.86
N ALA A 133 -20.45 -10.21 -7.10
CA ALA A 133 -21.49 -9.36 -7.68
C ALA A 133 -22.78 -9.33 -6.83
N GLU A 134 -23.06 -10.43 -6.13
CA GLU A 134 -24.17 -10.55 -5.18
C GLU A 134 -23.99 -9.64 -3.96
N THR A 135 -22.81 -9.62 -3.33
CA THR A 135 -22.49 -8.75 -2.20
C THR A 135 -22.64 -7.28 -2.60
N ILE A 136 -22.08 -6.88 -3.75
CA ILE A 136 -22.21 -5.51 -4.28
C ILE A 136 -23.68 -5.14 -4.51
N SER A 137 -24.45 -6.04 -5.14
CA SER A 137 -25.87 -5.83 -5.43
C SER A 137 -26.70 -5.68 -4.15
N SER A 138 -26.44 -6.51 -3.15
CA SER A 138 -27.10 -6.45 -1.84
C SER A 138 -26.72 -5.16 -1.10
N SER A 139 -25.44 -4.76 -1.11
CA SER A 139 -24.98 -3.51 -0.47
C SER A 139 -25.64 -2.27 -1.08
N LYS A 140 -25.75 -2.20 -2.40
CA LYS A 140 -26.49 -1.12 -3.09
C LYS A 140 -27.96 -1.07 -2.67
N ARG A 141 -28.59 -2.24 -2.53
CA ARG A 141 -29.99 -2.34 -2.10
C ARG A 141 -30.16 -1.85 -0.66
N LEU A 142 -29.24 -2.23 0.24
CA LEU A 142 -29.24 -1.74 1.61
C LEU A 142 -29.03 -0.23 1.67
N HIS A 143 -28.15 0.33 0.85
CA HIS A 143 -27.94 1.77 0.74
C HIS A 143 -29.23 2.52 0.36
N VAL A 144 -29.98 2.01 -0.62
CA VAL A 144 -31.29 2.58 -1.01
C VAL A 144 -32.29 2.50 0.14
N ARG A 145 -32.43 1.33 0.79
CA ARG A 145 -33.37 1.17 1.92
C ARG A 145 -32.99 2.01 3.12
N TRP A 146 -31.70 2.21 3.35
CA TRP A 146 -31.21 3.14 4.36
C TRP A 146 -31.65 4.58 4.07
N ALA A 147 -31.48 5.05 2.82
CA ALA A 147 -31.92 6.39 2.42
C ALA A 147 -33.45 6.57 2.55
N GLU A 148 -34.23 5.57 2.13
CA GLU A 148 -35.69 5.59 2.25
C GLU A 148 -36.15 5.63 3.72
N LEU A 149 -35.57 4.79 4.57
CA LEU A 149 -35.82 4.84 6.02
C LEU A 149 -35.51 6.23 6.58
N HIS A 150 -34.42 6.85 6.13
CA HIS A 150 -34.06 8.21 6.54
C HIS A 150 -35.12 9.24 6.15
N VAL A 151 -35.68 9.15 4.94
CA VAL A 151 -36.74 10.04 4.45
C VAL A 151 -38.01 9.88 5.30
N VAL A 152 -38.43 8.63 5.55
CA VAL A 152 -39.62 8.33 6.37
C VAL A 152 -39.46 8.85 7.81
N LEU A 153 -38.29 8.65 8.43
CA LEU A 153 -38.00 9.17 9.77
C LEU A 153 -37.94 10.71 9.82
N THR A 154 -37.43 11.34 8.76
CA THR A 154 -37.42 12.80 8.62
C THR A 154 -38.83 13.35 8.48
N HIS A 155 -39.67 12.69 7.67
CA HIS A 155 -41.08 13.04 7.52
C HIS A 155 -41.82 12.91 8.86
N TRP A 156 -41.63 11.81 9.58
CA TRP A 156 -42.17 11.62 10.94
C TRP A 156 -41.80 12.77 11.86
N GLY A 157 -40.52 13.16 11.90
CA GLY A 157 -40.03 14.21 12.77
C GLY A 157 -40.54 15.62 12.45
N LYS A 158 -41.12 15.83 11.26
CA LYS A 158 -41.76 17.08 10.83
C LYS A 158 -43.26 17.10 11.11
N LEU A 159 -43.90 15.94 11.21
CA LEU A 159 -45.32 15.85 11.53
C LEU A 159 -45.56 16.32 12.98
N GLY A 160 -46.56 17.17 13.15
CA GLY A 160 -46.99 17.63 14.48
C GLY A 160 -47.52 16.47 15.31
N ARG A 161 -47.50 16.63 16.65
CA ARG A 161 -47.84 15.54 17.56
C ARG A 161 -49.26 14.97 17.38
N GLU A 162 -50.14 15.72 16.75
CA GLU A 162 -51.54 15.40 16.52
C GLU A 162 -51.77 14.63 15.21
N MET A 163 -50.81 14.65 14.27
CA MET A 163 -50.93 14.04 12.94
C MET A 163 -50.34 12.63 12.84
N HIS A 164 -49.82 12.07 13.94
CA HIS A 164 -49.30 10.69 13.94
C HIS A 164 -50.46 9.69 13.95
N THR A 165 -51.00 9.43 12.77
CA THR A 165 -52.05 8.45 12.56
C THR A 165 -51.49 7.03 12.51
N SER A 166 -52.38 6.02 12.63
CA SER A 166 -52.02 4.62 12.44
C SER A 166 -51.40 4.33 11.06
N LEU A 167 -51.69 5.15 10.04
CA LEU A 167 -51.14 4.98 8.69
C LEU A 167 -49.65 5.34 8.65
N VAL A 168 -49.24 6.44 9.29
CA VAL A 168 -47.83 6.85 9.33
C VAL A 168 -46.99 5.84 10.16
N LEU A 169 -47.56 5.29 11.22
CA LEU A 169 -46.91 4.21 11.97
C LEU A 169 -46.73 2.94 11.13
N ALA A 170 -47.66 2.65 10.23
CA ALA A 170 -47.53 1.53 9.29
C ALA A 170 -46.42 1.80 8.26
N GLU A 171 -46.31 3.02 7.75
CA GLU A 171 -45.23 3.41 6.83
C GLU A 171 -43.84 3.26 7.48
N VAL A 172 -43.66 3.71 8.72
CA VAL A 172 -42.39 3.51 9.47
C VAL A 172 -42.13 2.02 9.68
N ARG A 173 -43.15 1.25 10.07
CA ARG A 173 -43.02 -0.20 10.27
C ARG A 173 -42.58 -0.90 8.98
N ASP A 174 -43.18 -0.54 7.86
CA ASP A 174 -42.93 -1.16 6.56
C ASP A 174 -41.52 -0.79 6.05
N ALA A 175 -41.10 0.47 6.21
CA ALA A 175 -39.73 0.91 5.90
C ALA A 175 -38.67 0.17 6.74
N ILE A 176 -38.93 -0.04 8.04
CA ILE A 176 -38.05 -0.84 8.91
C ILE A 176 -37.99 -2.30 8.45
N ALA A 177 -39.12 -2.88 8.03
CA ALA A 177 -39.16 -4.27 7.55
C ALA A 177 -38.39 -4.44 6.23
N GLU A 178 -38.54 -3.50 5.29
CA GLU A 178 -37.80 -3.51 4.02
C GLU A 178 -36.30 -3.30 4.23
N PHE A 179 -35.92 -2.42 5.18
CA PHE A 179 -34.54 -2.29 5.62
C PHE A 179 -34.00 -3.60 6.20
N ASP A 180 -34.74 -4.27 7.08
CA ASP A 180 -34.33 -5.54 7.70
C ASP A 180 -34.12 -6.67 6.66
N VAL A 181 -34.96 -6.71 5.61
CA VAL A 181 -34.81 -7.65 4.49
C VAL A 181 -33.52 -7.37 3.71
N ALA A 182 -33.27 -6.11 3.37
CA ALA A 182 -32.04 -5.73 2.68
C ALA A 182 -30.79 -6.00 3.55
N TRP A 183 -30.90 -5.77 4.86
CA TRP A 183 -29.84 -6.05 5.82
C TRP A 183 -29.51 -7.53 5.86
N ALA A 184 -30.51 -8.40 6.05
CA ALA A 184 -30.30 -9.84 6.12
C ALA A 184 -29.65 -10.38 4.84
N ALA A 185 -30.01 -9.84 3.66
CA ALA A 185 -29.39 -10.20 2.39
C ALA A 185 -27.90 -9.79 2.31
N VAL A 186 -27.55 -8.58 2.76
CA VAL A 186 -26.15 -8.14 2.84
C VAL A 186 -25.38 -9.00 3.84
N GLU A 187 -25.92 -9.22 5.04
CA GLU A 187 -25.28 -10.02 6.07
C GLU A 187 -24.95 -11.41 5.55
N PHE A 188 -25.92 -12.08 4.90
CA PHE A 188 -25.71 -13.40 4.31
C PHE A 188 -24.61 -13.39 3.25
N ALA A 189 -24.70 -12.48 2.27
CA ALA A 189 -23.72 -12.40 1.18
C ALA A 189 -22.31 -12.10 1.72
N PHE A 190 -22.20 -11.10 2.59
CA PHE A 190 -20.93 -10.67 3.18
C PHE A 190 -20.28 -11.75 4.04
N VAL A 191 -21.02 -12.36 4.97
CA VAL A 191 -20.46 -13.39 5.87
C VAL A 191 -20.07 -14.64 5.08
N THR A 192 -20.88 -15.03 4.09
CA THR A 192 -20.56 -16.18 3.21
C THR A 192 -19.28 -15.94 2.43
N GLU A 193 -19.13 -14.74 1.86
CA GLU A 193 -17.91 -14.35 1.14
C GLU A 193 -16.69 -14.33 2.07
N MET A 194 -16.81 -13.75 3.26
CA MET A 194 -15.74 -13.73 4.25
C MET A 194 -15.30 -15.15 4.67
N MET A 195 -16.25 -16.06 4.84
CA MET A 195 -15.96 -17.48 5.10
C MET A 195 -15.22 -18.13 3.93
N ALA A 196 -15.63 -17.86 2.69
CA ALA A 196 -14.97 -18.39 1.49
C ALA A 196 -13.52 -17.87 1.38
N LEU A 197 -13.30 -16.58 1.62
CA LEU A 197 -11.97 -15.97 1.61
C LEU A 197 -11.05 -16.54 2.70
N GLN A 198 -11.60 -16.77 3.90
CA GLN A 198 -10.84 -17.43 4.97
C GLN A 198 -10.48 -18.87 4.63
N GLU A 199 -11.39 -19.62 4.02
CA GLU A 199 -11.11 -21.00 3.60
C GLU A 199 -10.06 -21.04 2.49
N GLN A 200 -10.10 -20.10 1.55
CA GLN A 200 -9.05 -19.93 0.55
C GLN A 200 -7.70 -19.62 1.20
N ALA A 201 -7.64 -18.68 2.14
CA ALA A 201 -6.41 -18.34 2.85
C ALA A 201 -5.85 -19.53 3.66
N LYS A 202 -6.72 -20.38 4.25
CA LYS A 202 -6.31 -21.66 4.85
C LYS A 202 -5.66 -22.59 3.85
N GLY A 203 -6.29 -22.80 2.69
CA GLY A 203 -5.72 -23.63 1.62
C GLY A 203 -4.34 -23.14 1.22
N LEU A 204 -4.20 -21.83 0.97
CA LEU A 204 -2.93 -21.19 0.60
C LEU A 204 -1.87 -21.32 1.69
N PHE A 205 -2.24 -21.15 2.96
CA PHE A 205 -1.30 -21.31 4.06
C PHE A 205 -0.78 -22.75 4.18
N VAL A 206 -1.66 -23.75 4.03
CA VAL A 206 -1.25 -25.17 4.02
C VAL A 206 -0.30 -25.46 2.86
N GLN A 207 -0.62 -24.97 1.66
CA GLN A 207 0.27 -25.07 0.50
C GLN A 207 1.62 -24.40 0.75
N ALA A 208 1.65 -23.21 1.36
CA ALA A 208 2.90 -22.51 1.68
C ALA A 208 3.76 -23.33 2.65
N VAL A 209 3.16 -23.97 3.66
CA VAL A 209 3.86 -24.88 4.57
C VAL A 209 4.44 -26.10 3.83
N GLU A 210 3.70 -26.66 2.88
CA GLU A 210 4.16 -27.79 2.06
C GLU A 210 5.31 -27.39 1.13
N HIS A 211 5.19 -26.25 0.44
CA HIS A 211 6.22 -25.70 -0.44
C HIS A 211 7.49 -25.33 0.34
N GLU A 212 7.36 -24.73 1.53
CA GLU A 212 8.50 -24.46 2.41
C GLU A 212 9.21 -25.75 2.83
N ARG A 213 8.47 -26.80 3.21
CA ARG A 213 9.06 -28.11 3.55
C ARG A 213 9.74 -28.76 2.35
N ALA A 214 9.17 -28.63 1.15
CA ALA A 214 9.76 -29.14 -0.07
C ALA A 214 11.08 -28.42 -0.40
N LEU A 215 11.07 -27.09 -0.42
CA LEU A 215 12.24 -26.25 -0.65
C LEU A 215 13.35 -26.56 0.35
N ARG A 216 13.02 -26.67 1.63
CA ARG A 216 13.98 -26.94 2.70
C ARG A 216 14.65 -28.31 2.60
N ARG A 217 13.92 -29.35 2.16
CA ARG A 217 14.51 -30.67 1.89
C ARG A 217 15.55 -30.62 0.78
N LEU A 218 15.33 -29.80 -0.25
CA LEU A 218 16.30 -29.58 -1.32
C LEU A 218 17.53 -28.82 -0.80
N GLU A 219 17.33 -27.80 0.04
CA GLU A 219 18.43 -27.04 0.68
C GLU A 219 19.30 -27.90 1.62
N GLU A 220 18.70 -28.84 2.35
CA GLU A 220 19.37 -29.79 3.25
C GLU A 220 20.10 -30.91 2.48
N GLY A 221 19.63 -31.25 1.27
CA GLY A 221 20.20 -32.33 0.44
C GLY A 221 21.56 -32.02 -0.19
N GLY A 222 22.07 -30.78 -0.08
CA GLY A 222 23.44 -30.39 -0.44
C GLY A 222 23.83 -30.47 -1.93
N LYS A 223 22.98 -31.03 -2.80
CA LYS A 223 23.21 -31.05 -4.25
C LYS A 223 22.87 -29.69 -4.85
N ASP A 224 23.82 -29.12 -5.59
CA ASP A 224 23.74 -27.92 -6.43
C ASP A 224 22.54 -27.01 -6.11
N ARG A 225 22.64 -26.36 -4.94
CA ARG A 225 21.56 -25.62 -4.25
C ARG A 225 20.85 -24.62 -5.16
N ASP A 226 21.56 -24.05 -6.14
CA ASP A 226 21.05 -22.95 -6.96
C ASP A 226 20.84 -23.33 -8.43
N GLY A 227 21.34 -24.50 -8.84
CA GLY A 227 21.37 -24.94 -10.23
C GLY A 227 20.20 -25.83 -10.64
N SER A 228 19.61 -26.59 -9.71
CA SER A 228 18.59 -27.56 -10.07
C SER A 228 17.26 -26.90 -10.47
N GLU A 229 16.66 -27.38 -11.56
CA GLU A 229 15.33 -26.90 -11.99
C GLU A 229 14.25 -27.22 -10.94
N GLU A 230 14.44 -28.29 -10.17
CA GLU A 230 13.57 -28.66 -9.06
C GLU A 230 13.57 -27.61 -7.94
N TYR A 231 14.76 -27.12 -7.54
CA TYR A 231 14.87 -26.04 -6.56
C TYR A 231 14.24 -24.75 -7.08
N ARG A 232 14.52 -24.35 -8.32
CA ARG A 232 13.93 -23.14 -8.93
C ARG A 232 12.41 -23.21 -9.01
N ARG A 233 11.86 -24.40 -9.27
CA ARG A 233 10.41 -24.65 -9.28
C ARG A 233 9.83 -24.57 -7.87
N ALA A 234 10.45 -25.21 -6.88
CA ALA A 234 9.99 -25.17 -5.50
C ALA A 234 10.01 -23.74 -4.93
N GLN A 235 11.07 -22.97 -5.21
CA GLN A 235 11.18 -21.56 -4.81
C GLN A 235 10.09 -20.70 -5.46
N ARG A 236 9.82 -20.91 -6.76
CA ARG A 236 8.73 -20.23 -7.47
C ARG A 236 7.37 -20.52 -6.85
N GLN A 237 7.06 -21.80 -6.62
CA GLN A 237 5.80 -22.22 -6.02
C GLN A 237 5.61 -21.58 -4.64
N LEU A 238 6.65 -21.57 -3.80
CA LEU A 238 6.58 -20.92 -2.50
C LEU A 238 6.31 -19.41 -2.62
N ALA A 239 7.05 -18.70 -3.47
CA ALA A 239 6.87 -17.26 -3.68
C ALA A 239 5.46 -16.93 -4.20
N ASP A 240 4.98 -17.66 -5.21
CA ASP A 240 3.65 -17.47 -5.79
C ASP A 240 2.54 -17.73 -4.76
N THR A 241 2.66 -18.80 -3.96
CA THR A 241 1.68 -19.10 -2.91
C THR A 241 1.73 -18.05 -1.79
N ILE A 242 2.91 -17.54 -1.43
CA ILE A 242 3.03 -16.44 -0.46
C ILE A 242 2.37 -15.17 -0.99
N GLY A 243 2.55 -14.82 -2.26
CA GLY A 243 1.86 -13.69 -2.90
C GLY A 243 0.35 -13.86 -2.83
N GLN A 244 -0.16 -15.03 -3.21
CA GLN A 244 -1.60 -15.31 -3.10
C GLN A 244 -2.10 -15.26 -1.66
N LEU A 245 -1.33 -15.79 -0.71
CA LEU A 245 -1.65 -15.74 0.72
C LEU A 245 -1.71 -14.29 1.21
N ASN A 246 -0.73 -13.46 0.84
CA ASN A 246 -0.68 -12.04 1.18
C ASN A 246 -1.96 -11.31 0.73
N ALA A 247 -2.33 -11.47 -0.55
CA ALA A 247 -3.56 -10.90 -1.10
C ALA A 247 -4.83 -11.45 -0.41
N ALA A 248 -4.86 -12.72 -0.04
CA ALA A 248 -6.00 -13.35 0.61
C ALA A 248 -6.17 -12.92 2.08
N THR A 249 -5.05 -12.69 2.80
CA THR A 249 -5.04 -12.30 4.21
C THR A 249 -5.21 -10.81 4.43
N ASP A 250 -4.89 -9.98 3.44
CA ASP A 250 -5.07 -8.55 3.58
C ASP A 250 -6.54 -8.17 3.50
N THR A 251 -7.08 -7.76 4.64
CA THR A 251 -8.45 -7.23 4.77
C THR A 251 -8.54 -5.78 4.32
N ARG A 252 -7.40 -5.09 4.15
CA ARG A 252 -7.35 -3.70 3.68
C ARG A 252 -7.23 -3.59 2.16
N GLY A 253 -6.89 -4.70 1.51
CA GLY A 253 -6.82 -4.74 0.06
C GLY A 253 -5.63 -4.01 -0.56
N SER A 254 -4.57 -3.80 0.20
CA SER A 254 -3.24 -3.45 -0.32
C SER A 254 -2.41 -4.66 -0.76
N GLY A 255 -2.74 -5.86 -0.26
CA GLY A 255 -1.93 -7.06 -0.40
C GLY A 255 -1.75 -7.49 -1.85
N ARG A 256 -0.50 -7.56 -2.28
CA ARG A 256 -0.11 -7.96 -3.63
C ARG A 256 -0.06 -9.47 -3.80
N SER A 257 -0.53 -9.95 -4.95
CA SER A 257 -0.41 -11.35 -5.38
C SER A 257 0.77 -11.61 -6.31
N ASP A 258 1.37 -10.56 -6.88
CA ASP A 258 2.43 -10.63 -7.88
C ASP A 258 3.85 -10.68 -7.28
N LEU A 259 4.00 -11.22 -6.06
CA LEU A 259 5.28 -11.34 -5.34
C LEU A 259 6.17 -12.46 -5.93
N GLY A 260 6.57 -12.30 -7.18
CA GLY A 260 7.27 -13.31 -7.97
C GLY A 260 8.70 -13.62 -7.54
N VAL A 261 9.19 -14.79 -7.96
CA VAL A 261 10.52 -15.32 -7.62
C VAL A 261 11.67 -14.61 -8.34
N GLU A 262 11.40 -13.87 -9.40
CA GLU A 262 12.41 -13.16 -10.20
C GLU A 262 13.24 -12.18 -9.37
N VAL A 263 12.62 -11.50 -8.40
CA VAL A 263 13.34 -10.60 -7.48
C VAL A 263 14.30 -11.38 -6.60
N LEU A 264 13.88 -12.53 -6.06
CA LEU A 264 14.74 -13.40 -5.24
C LEU A 264 15.92 -13.96 -6.03
N ARG A 265 15.71 -14.35 -7.28
CA ARG A 265 16.81 -14.81 -8.16
C ARG A 265 17.81 -13.71 -8.44
N ARG A 266 17.32 -12.47 -8.59
CA ARG A 266 18.18 -11.32 -8.79
C ARG A 266 18.99 -11.00 -7.53
N VAL A 267 18.36 -11.05 -6.37
CA VAL A 267 19.01 -10.92 -5.05
C VAL A 267 20.14 -11.95 -4.91
N ASP A 268 19.89 -13.22 -5.21
CA ASP A 268 20.90 -14.27 -5.18
C ASP A 268 22.07 -14.00 -6.14
N ALA A 269 21.77 -13.59 -7.38
CA ALA A 269 22.80 -13.23 -8.36
C ALA A 269 23.67 -12.04 -7.88
N VAL A 270 23.08 -11.02 -7.25
CA VAL A 270 23.81 -9.88 -6.70
C VAL A 270 24.70 -10.32 -5.54
N LEU A 271 24.18 -11.10 -4.59
CA LEU A 271 24.97 -11.60 -3.45
C LEU A 271 26.16 -12.45 -3.89
N LYS A 272 25.97 -13.31 -4.90
CA LYS A 272 27.06 -14.09 -5.51
C LYS A 272 28.12 -13.20 -6.17
N GLN A 273 27.68 -12.15 -6.88
CA GLN A 273 28.60 -11.18 -7.47
C GLN A 273 29.42 -10.49 -6.37
N CYS A 274 28.79 -10.02 -5.29
CA CYS A 274 29.47 -9.39 -4.17
C CYS A 274 30.51 -10.31 -3.51
N GLN A 275 30.18 -11.60 -3.33
CA GLN A 275 31.14 -12.58 -2.82
C GLN A 275 32.33 -12.82 -3.76
N GLN A 276 32.12 -12.73 -5.08
CA GLN A 276 33.20 -12.83 -6.06
C GLN A 276 34.08 -11.59 -6.05
N ASP A 277 33.48 -10.41 -5.93
CA ASP A 277 34.16 -9.13 -5.84
C ASP A 277 35.03 -9.04 -4.59
N GLU A 278 34.53 -9.53 -3.45
CA GLU A 278 35.29 -9.66 -2.21
C GLU A 278 36.52 -10.58 -2.39
N LYS A 279 36.34 -11.73 -3.05
CA LYS A 279 37.45 -12.65 -3.37
C LYS A 279 38.48 -12.07 -4.33
N LYS A 280 38.08 -11.16 -5.22
CA LYS A 280 38.99 -10.43 -6.10
C LYS A 280 39.77 -9.34 -5.37
N GLY A 281 39.37 -8.99 -4.15
CA GLY A 281 39.99 -7.92 -3.37
C GLY A 281 39.77 -6.54 -3.99
N LEU A 282 38.57 -6.26 -4.50
CA LEU A 282 38.22 -4.92 -4.99
C LEU A 282 38.49 -3.88 -3.90
N THR A 283 38.95 -2.69 -4.29
CA THR A 283 39.23 -1.58 -3.38
C THR A 283 38.49 -0.31 -3.82
N GLY A 284 38.56 0.74 -2.99
CA GLY A 284 38.04 2.06 -3.35
C GLY A 284 36.53 2.10 -3.62
N LYS A 285 36.14 2.79 -4.71
CA LYS A 285 34.72 3.01 -5.07
C LYS A 285 34.03 1.71 -5.48
N GLU A 286 34.73 0.79 -6.14
CA GLU A 286 34.15 -0.49 -6.58
C GLU A 286 33.75 -1.38 -5.40
N ALA A 287 34.61 -1.47 -4.38
CA ALA A 287 34.31 -2.19 -3.15
C ALA A 287 33.09 -1.60 -2.43
N LYS A 288 33.02 -0.26 -2.32
CA LYS A 288 31.89 0.45 -1.71
C LYS A 288 30.58 0.23 -2.49
N ALA A 289 30.63 0.21 -3.82
CA ALA A 289 29.47 -0.06 -4.66
C ALA A 289 29.00 -1.52 -4.52
N SER A 290 29.93 -2.48 -4.50
CA SER A 290 29.62 -3.90 -4.30
C SER A 290 29.02 -4.15 -2.91
N ALA A 291 29.56 -3.52 -1.86
CA ALA A 291 29.00 -3.56 -0.51
C ALA A 291 27.57 -3.01 -0.45
N ALA A 292 27.30 -1.88 -1.12
CA ALA A 292 25.96 -1.31 -1.20
C ALA A 292 24.98 -2.27 -1.92
N ALA A 293 25.40 -2.90 -3.02
CA ALA A 293 24.58 -3.89 -3.73
C ALA A 293 24.25 -5.10 -2.85
N GLY A 294 25.24 -5.60 -2.11
CA GLY A 294 25.07 -6.71 -1.16
C GLY A 294 24.09 -6.37 -0.04
N LEU A 295 24.19 -5.17 0.52
CA LEU A 295 23.28 -4.68 1.56
C LEU A 295 21.84 -4.59 1.07
N LEU A 296 21.62 -4.01 -0.12
CA LEU A 296 20.29 -3.94 -0.74
C LEU A 296 19.69 -5.33 -0.98
N ALA A 297 20.50 -6.26 -1.47
CA ALA A 297 20.07 -7.63 -1.71
C ALA A 297 19.70 -8.33 -0.38
N SER A 298 20.49 -8.15 0.67
CA SER A 298 20.21 -8.68 2.02
C SER A 298 18.91 -8.14 2.60
N HIS A 299 18.60 -6.85 2.41
CA HIS A 299 17.34 -6.25 2.89
C HIS A 299 16.09 -6.82 2.22
N VAL A 300 16.24 -7.43 1.05
CA VAL A 300 15.15 -8.19 0.41
C VAL A 300 15.14 -9.62 0.94
N LEU A 301 16.30 -10.27 1.04
CA LEU A 301 16.39 -11.67 1.45
C LEU A 301 15.99 -11.92 2.91
N GLU A 302 16.29 -11.00 3.82
CA GLU A 302 16.06 -11.13 5.25
C GLU A 302 14.56 -11.23 5.59
N PRO A 303 13.68 -10.31 5.14
CA PRO A 303 12.23 -10.45 5.33
C PRO A 303 11.65 -11.74 4.73
N PHE A 304 12.14 -12.17 3.55
CA PHE A 304 11.73 -13.46 2.98
C PHE A 304 12.08 -14.62 3.90
N THR A 305 13.32 -14.64 4.40
CA THR A 305 13.82 -15.68 5.30
C THR A 305 13.05 -15.70 6.62
N ALA A 306 12.77 -14.52 7.18
CA ALA A 306 11.97 -14.37 8.39
C ALA A 306 10.53 -14.86 8.19
N LEU A 307 9.91 -14.56 7.04
CA LEU A 307 8.59 -15.05 6.68
C LEU A 307 8.56 -16.57 6.53
N ARG A 308 9.55 -17.16 5.84
CA ARG A 308 9.71 -18.62 5.72
C ARG A 308 9.79 -19.29 7.09
N GLN A 309 10.59 -18.73 8.00
CA GLN A 309 10.70 -19.24 9.36
C GLN A 309 9.37 -19.13 10.13
N CYS A 310 8.64 -18.02 9.99
CA CYS A 310 7.30 -17.85 10.58
C CYS A 310 6.32 -18.92 10.06
N ILE A 311 6.24 -19.14 8.74
CA ILE A 311 5.39 -20.16 8.12
C ILE A 311 5.75 -21.56 8.65
N LYS A 312 7.03 -21.86 8.75
CA LYS A 312 7.52 -23.14 9.29
C LYS A 312 7.14 -23.36 10.75
N GLU A 313 7.28 -22.36 11.60
CA GLU A 313 6.91 -22.43 13.02
C GLU A 313 5.40 -22.56 13.20
N ALA A 314 4.63 -21.75 12.48
CA ALA A 314 3.18 -21.81 12.46
C ALA A 314 2.69 -23.18 11.94
N GLY A 315 3.32 -23.73 10.91
CA GLY A 315 3.03 -25.07 10.39
C GLY A 315 3.38 -26.23 11.34
N ARG A 316 4.18 -26.00 12.39
CA ARG A 316 4.48 -26.98 13.45
C ARG A 316 3.51 -26.91 14.63
N SER A 317 3.04 -25.70 14.95
CA SER A 317 2.32 -25.44 16.20
C SER A 317 0.91 -26.05 16.30
N ARG A 318 0.38 -26.68 15.22
CA ARG A 318 -1.03 -27.14 15.13
C ARG A 318 -2.02 -26.10 15.68
N SER A 319 -1.71 -24.81 15.50
CA SER A 319 -2.44 -23.73 16.16
C SER A 319 -3.93 -23.77 15.76
N PRO A 320 -4.86 -23.74 16.73
CA PRO A 320 -6.30 -23.66 16.45
C PRO A 320 -6.66 -22.47 15.54
N SER A 321 -5.86 -21.40 15.56
CA SER A 321 -6.05 -20.23 14.70
C SER A 321 -5.91 -20.57 13.21
N ILE A 322 -5.02 -21.49 12.84
CA ILE A 322 -4.84 -21.94 11.45
C ILE A 322 -6.09 -22.72 11.00
N LEU A 323 -6.56 -23.65 11.83
CA LEU A 323 -7.77 -24.43 11.56
C LEU A 323 -9.02 -23.55 11.42
N LYS A 324 -9.07 -22.45 12.19
CA LYS A 324 -10.14 -21.45 12.15
C LYS A 324 -9.96 -20.37 11.08
N GLY A 325 -8.80 -20.29 10.41
CA GLY A 325 -8.53 -19.29 9.36
C GLY A 325 -8.35 -17.88 9.92
N GLN A 326 -7.99 -17.79 11.21
CA GLN A 326 -7.77 -16.55 11.93
C GLN A 326 -6.29 -16.14 11.82
N PHE A 327 -5.85 -15.80 10.60
CA PHE A 327 -4.46 -15.46 10.31
C PHE A 327 -3.95 -14.26 11.11
N SER A 328 -4.83 -13.31 11.44
CA SER A 328 -4.51 -12.18 12.33
C SER A 328 -4.10 -12.62 13.74
N LYS A 329 -4.41 -13.86 14.14
CA LYS A 329 -3.99 -14.43 15.44
C LYS A 329 -2.72 -15.28 15.35
N ILE A 330 -2.14 -15.45 14.16
CA ILE A 330 -0.83 -16.10 14.03
C ILE A 330 0.23 -15.03 14.32
N PRO A 331 0.99 -15.15 15.44
CA PRO A 331 1.89 -14.09 15.86
C PRO A 331 2.89 -13.72 14.77
N GLY A 332 2.91 -12.44 14.40
CA GLY A 332 3.83 -11.86 13.43
C GLY A 332 3.57 -12.21 11.97
N LEU A 333 2.63 -13.09 11.60
CA LEU A 333 2.46 -13.48 10.19
C LEU A 333 2.07 -12.30 9.30
N ALA A 334 1.10 -11.49 9.74
CA ALA A 334 0.67 -10.30 9.01
C ALA A 334 1.83 -9.28 8.86
N ASP A 335 2.60 -9.06 9.93
CA ASP A 335 3.75 -8.17 9.91
C ASP A 335 4.84 -8.68 8.95
N ARG A 336 5.11 -9.99 8.96
CA ARG A 336 6.10 -10.62 8.06
C ARG A 336 5.69 -10.60 6.61
N LEU A 337 4.40 -10.76 6.31
CA LEU A 337 3.87 -10.62 4.95
C LEU A 337 4.03 -9.18 4.45
N ALA A 338 3.70 -8.20 5.29
CA ALA A 338 3.86 -6.79 4.96
C ALA A 338 5.33 -6.36 4.83
N ASP A 339 6.21 -6.86 5.70
CA ASP A 339 7.67 -6.66 5.60
C ASP A 339 8.20 -7.20 4.28
N TRP A 340 7.84 -8.45 3.95
CA TRP A 340 8.26 -9.09 2.70
C TRP A 340 7.73 -8.34 1.48
N GLU A 341 6.47 -7.93 1.46
CA GLU A 341 5.91 -7.14 0.35
C GLU A 341 6.69 -5.84 0.15
N ARG A 342 6.92 -5.06 1.21
CA ARG A 342 7.70 -3.81 1.13
C ARG A 342 9.10 -4.05 0.58
N ALA A 343 9.79 -5.04 1.11
CA ALA A 343 11.13 -5.40 0.70
C ALA A 343 11.17 -5.89 -0.76
N TRP A 344 10.18 -6.70 -1.16
CA TRP A 344 10.05 -7.18 -2.53
C TRP A 344 9.80 -6.03 -3.52
N VAL A 345 8.96 -5.05 -3.18
CA VAL A 345 8.73 -3.86 -4.03
C VAL A 345 10.02 -3.08 -4.24
N LEU A 346 10.84 -2.92 -3.20
CA LEU A 346 12.17 -2.32 -3.30
C LEU A 346 13.09 -3.13 -4.20
N GLY A 347 13.16 -4.45 -4.01
CA GLY A 347 13.96 -5.34 -4.85
C GLY A 347 13.52 -5.33 -6.32
N ARG A 348 12.22 -5.30 -6.58
CA ARG A 348 11.67 -5.17 -7.94
C ARG A 348 12.14 -3.88 -8.59
N ARG A 349 12.12 -2.77 -7.87
CA ARG A 349 12.49 -1.46 -8.43
C ARG A 349 13.98 -1.30 -8.62
N TRP A 350 14.77 -1.64 -7.60
CA TRP A 350 16.19 -1.27 -7.53
C TRP A 350 17.13 -2.39 -7.94
N LEU A 351 16.77 -3.66 -7.75
CA LEU A 351 17.65 -4.80 -8.06
C LEU A 351 17.36 -5.43 -9.43
N SER A 352 16.08 -5.46 -9.86
CA SER A 352 15.66 -6.20 -11.06
C SER A 352 16.33 -5.73 -12.34
N ASN A 353 16.59 -4.42 -12.47
CA ASN A 353 17.40 -3.89 -13.57
C ASN A 353 18.86 -3.74 -13.10
N PRO A 354 19.82 -4.51 -13.65
CA PRO A 354 21.23 -4.44 -13.27
C PRO A 354 21.85 -3.05 -13.38
N ARG A 355 21.42 -2.25 -14.38
CA ARG A 355 21.95 -0.91 -14.64
C ARG A 355 21.43 0.11 -13.64
N VAL A 356 20.15 0.01 -13.26
CA VAL A 356 19.57 0.81 -12.17
C VAL A 356 20.28 0.50 -10.85
N CYS A 357 20.44 -0.78 -10.52
CA CYS A 357 21.18 -1.22 -9.34
C CYS A 357 22.61 -0.67 -9.33
N SER A 358 23.33 -0.84 -10.44
CA SER A 358 24.71 -0.36 -10.56
C SER A 358 24.81 1.16 -10.41
N GLY A 359 23.92 1.93 -11.05
CA GLY A 359 23.90 3.38 -10.93
C GLY A 359 23.64 3.84 -9.50
N LEU A 360 22.67 3.25 -8.82
CA LEU A 360 22.38 3.52 -7.41
C LEU A 360 23.59 3.22 -6.51
N CYS A 361 24.23 2.06 -6.67
CA CYS A 361 25.39 1.65 -5.88
C CYS A 361 26.62 2.53 -6.14
N LYS A 362 26.82 3.02 -7.38
CA LYS A 362 27.86 4.00 -7.72
C LYS A 362 27.63 5.33 -7.02
N VAL A 363 26.39 5.81 -6.96
CA VAL A 363 26.05 7.01 -6.17
C VAL A 363 26.38 6.81 -4.69
N VAL A 364 26.04 5.66 -4.09
CA VAL A 364 26.41 5.35 -2.70
C VAL A 364 27.93 5.36 -2.51
N ALA A 365 28.67 4.74 -3.43
CA ALA A 365 30.13 4.73 -3.39
C ALA A 365 30.72 6.14 -3.50
N GLU A 366 30.14 7.00 -4.34
CA GLU A 366 30.56 8.39 -4.50
C GLU A 366 30.31 9.20 -3.22
N VAL A 367 29.14 9.08 -2.60
CA VAL A 367 28.84 9.76 -1.32
C VAL A 367 29.81 9.29 -0.23
N LYS A 368 30.08 7.97 -0.13
CA LYS A 368 31.06 7.43 0.81
C LYS A 368 32.50 7.82 0.50
N ALA A 369 32.83 8.10 -0.75
CA ALA A 369 34.13 8.67 -1.10
C ALA A 369 34.19 10.14 -0.67
N ALA A 370 33.13 10.90 -0.94
CA ALA A 370 32.99 12.30 -0.56
C ALA A 370 33.18 12.54 0.94
N GLN A 371 32.71 11.62 1.79
CA GLN A 371 32.90 11.70 3.24
C GLN A 371 34.38 11.81 3.65
N SER A 372 35.33 11.29 2.88
CA SER A 372 36.76 11.37 3.22
C SER A 372 37.43 12.69 2.83
N TYR A 373 36.80 13.51 1.99
CA TYR A 373 37.39 14.78 1.51
C TYR A 373 36.46 16.00 1.65
N VAL A 374 35.19 15.83 2.00
CA VAL A 374 34.24 16.91 2.29
C VAL A 374 33.94 16.94 3.79
N PRO A 375 34.52 17.90 4.55
CA PRO A 375 34.29 18.00 5.99
C PRO A 375 32.80 18.10 6.34
N GLY A 376 32.39 17.42 7.41
CA GLY A 376 31.01 17.44 7.92
C GLY A 376 30.01 16.54 7.17
N LEU A 377 30.32 16.09 5.95
CA LEU A 377 29.37 15.26 5.18
C LEU A 377 29.02 13.93 5.88
N GLU A 378 29.99 13.31 6.56
CA GLU A 378 29.75 12.10 7.35
C GLU A 378 28.73 12.35 8.48
N GLU A 379 28.89 13.45 9.22
CA GLU A 379 27.97 13.83 10.30
C GLU A 379 26.57 14.11 9.77
N VAL A 380 26.46 14.82 8.63
CA VAL A 380 25.19 15.06 7.94
C VAL A 380 24.53 13.73 7.55
N CYS A 381 25.28 12.77 6.98
CA CYS A 381 24.77 11.44 6.63
C CYS A 381 24.30 10.64 7.86
N VAL A 382 25.10 10.60 8.93
CA VAL A 382 24.80 9.83 10.15
C VAL A 382 23.60 10.40 10.90
N SER A 383 23.50 11.73 11.00
CA SER A 383 22.39 12.42 11.66
C SER A 383 21.11 12.43 10.83
N CYS A 384 21.17 12.00 9.56
CA CYS A 384 20.08 12.14 8.59
C CYS A 384 19.58 13.59 8.50
N ASP A 385 20.51 14.55 8.46
CA ASP A 385 20.18 15.98 8.43
C ASP A 385 19.28 16.31 7.21
N ALA A 386 18.36 17.26 7.40
CA ALA A 386 17.45 17.70 6.35
C ALA A 386 18.19 18.24 5.10
N GLU A 387 19.43 18.71 5.25
CA GLU A 387 20.28 19.14 4.15
C GLU A 387 20.58 18.01 3.15
N LEU A 388 20.51 16.73 3.55
CA LEU A 388 20.67 15.59 2.63
C LEU A 388 19.64 15.60 1.51
N PHE A 389 18.44 16.13 1.73
CA PHE A 389 17.43 16.27 0.68
C PHE A 389 17.86 17.25 -0.41
N MET A 390 18.80 18.15 -0.12
CA MET A 390 19.40 19.03 -1.11
C MET A 390 20.72 18.48 -1.65
N ILE A 391 21.54 17.79 -0.83
CA ILE A 391 22.85 17.25 -1.22
C ILE A 391 22.73 16.03 -2.14
N LEU A 392 21.93 15.02 -1.75
CA LEU A 392 21.84 13.75 -2.49
C LEU A 392 21.41 13.91 -3.95
N PRO A 393 20.37 14.70 -4.30
CA PRO A 393 20.00 14.85 -5.70
C PRO A 393 21.04 15.62 -6.50
N ARG A 394 21.84 16.52 -5.87
CA ARG A 394 22.97 17.18 -6.52
C ARG A 394 24.10 16.18 -6.82
N ILE A 395 24.45 15.30 -5.89
CA ILE A 395 25.46 14.25 -6.11
C ILE A 395 25.00 13.25 -7.18
N VAL A 396 23.71 12.85 -7.16
CA VAL A 396 23.11 12.01 -8.21
C VAL A 396 23.27 12.64 -9.60
N LEU A 397 22.99 13.94 -9.72
CA LEU A 397 23.18 14.67 -10.97
C LEU A 397 24.66 14.72 -11.37
N VAL A 398 25.59 15.00 -10.47
CA VAL A 398 27.03 14.96 -10.75
C VAL A 398 27.47 13.58 -11.24
N CYS A 399 27.03 12.49 -10.59
CA CYS A 399 27.33 11.13 -11.05
C CYS A 399 26.84 10.87 -12.48
N PHE A 400 25.64 11.37 -12.81
CA PHE A 400 25.12 11.30 -14.17
C PHE A 400 25.93 12.13 -15.15
N LEU A 401 26.35 13.34 -14.79
CA LEU A 401 27.14 14.20 -15.67
C LEU A 401 28.53 13.62 -15.96
N VAL A 402 29.17 13.02 -14.94
CA VAL A 402 30.48 12.34 -15.08
C VAL A 402 30.38 11.11 -15.99
N ALA A 403 29.32 10.30 -15.85
CA ALA A 403 29.15 9.09 -16.63
C ALA A 403 27.68 8.90 -17.05
N PRO A 404 27.21 9.63 -18.09
CA PRO A 404 25.81 9.62 -18.49
C PRO A 404 25.32 8.21 -18.82
N SER A 405 26.12 7.45 -19.56
CA SER A 405 25.77 6.08 -19.99
C SER A 405 25.72 5.07 -18.85
N ALA A 406 26.53 5.26 -17.80
CA ALA A 406 26.51 4.37 -16.64
C ALA A 406 25.31 4.63 -15.71
N HIS A 407 24.73 5.83 -15.75
CA HIS A 407 23.64 6.25 -14.86
C HIS A 407 22.32 6.49 -15.58
N ALA A 408 22.25 6.29 -16.90
CA ALA A 408 21.09 6.62 -17.71
C ALA A 408 19.81 5.92 -17.24
N GLU A 409 19.87 4.61 -17.01
CA GLU A 409 18.72 3.83 -16.54
C GLU A 409 18.29 4.23 -15.14
N PHE A 410 19.24 4.49 -14.25
CA PHE A 410 18.96 5.00 -12.90
C PHE A 410 18.28 6.38 -12.97
N MET A 411 18.83 7.29 -13.77
CA MET A 411 18.28 8.63 -13.95
C MET A 411 16.92 8.61 -14.66
N HIS A 412 16.69 7.69 -15.58
CA HIS A 412 15.40 7.54 -16.25
C HIS A 412 14.26 7.19 -15.27
N VAL A 413 14.55 6.54 -14.13
CA VAL A 413 13.55 6.30 -13.07
C VAL A 413 12.95 7.61 -12.53
N HIS A 414 13.78 8.65 -12.45
CA HIS A 414 13.44 9.97 -11.89
C HIS A 414 13.11 11.02 -12.96
N PHE A 415 13.74 10.92 -14.14
CA PHE A 415 13.69 11.90 -15.23
C PHE A 415 13.22 11.27 -16.56
N ALA A 416 12.23 10.39 -16.51
CA ALA A 416 11.70 9.73 -17.71
C ALA A 416 11.27 10.71 -18.83
N HIS A 417 10.88 11.94 -18.47
CA HIS A 417 10.48 12.99 -19.41
C HIS A 417 11.65 13.75 -20.05
N ARG A 418 12.86 13.67 -19.49
CA ARG A 418 14.08 14.35 -19.98
C ARG A 418 15.05 13.41 -20.68
N ILE A 419 15.01 12.13 -20.32
CA ILE A 419 15.95 11.10 -20.81
C ILE A 419 15.14 10.05 -21.57
N ALA A 420 15.38 9.96 -22.88
CA ALA A 420 14.85 8.88 -23.70
C ALA A 420 15.92 7.80 -23.86
N LEU A 421 15.64 6.62 -23.29
CA LEU A 421 16.45 5.43 -23.46
C LEU A 421 16.09 4.73 -24.78
N PRO A 422 17.06 4.17 -25.50
CA PRO A 422 16.77 3.37 -26.68
C PRO A 422 16.06 2.06 -26.30
N PRO A 423 15.31 1.44 -27.23
CA PRO A 423 14.62 0.18 -27.00
C PRO A 423 15.53 -0.94 -26.44
N PRO A 424 15.00 -1.88 -25.63
CA PRO A 424 15.74 -3.04 -25.10
C PRO A 424 16.47 -3.86 -26.15
N GLU A 425 15.93 -3.94 -27.36
CA GLU A 425 16.43 -4.80 -28.45
C GLU A 425 17.75 -4.30 -29.06
N LEU A 426 18.13 -3.04 -28.83
CA LEU A 426 19.34 -2.42 -29.37
C LEU A 426 20.44 -2.31 -28.31
N GLU A 427 20.73 -3.40 -27.60
CA GLU A 427 21.70 -3.37 -26.48
C GLU A 427 23.10 -2.93 -26.89
N GLU A 428 23.56 -3.31 -28.09
CA GLU A 428 24.89 -2.96 -28.61
C GLU A 428 25.00 -1.46 -28.94
N ALA A 429 23.89 -0.78 -29.27
CA ALA A 429 23.86 0.64 -29.60
C ALA A 429 23.66 1.55 -28.37
N ARG A 430 23.50 0.98 -27.16
CA ARG A 430 23.07 1.73 -25.96
C ARG A 430 24.13 2.66 -25.37
N SER A 431 25.41 2.41 -25.60
CA SER A 431 26.48 3.18 -24.95
C SER A 431 26.49 4.66 -25.37
N ASP A 432 26.12 4.97 -26.61
CA ASP A 432 26.27 6.32 -27.17
C ASP A 432 24.92 6.99 -27.56
N ALA A 433 23.80 6.29 -27.41
CA ALA A 433 22.52 6.69 -27.99
C ALA A 433 21.54 7.37 -27.01
N ILE A 434 21.99 7.80 -25.82
CA ILE A 434 21.10 8.44 -24.85
C ILE A 434 20.67 9.79 -25.38
N LYS A 435 19.36 9.96 -25.55
CA LYS A 435 18.77 11.22 -25.98
C LYS A 435 18.31 11.98 -24.75
N VAL A 436 19.00 13.07 -24.47
CA VAL A 436 18.58 14.07 -23.47
C VAL A 436 17.89 15.23 -24.16
N ASP A 437 16.99 15.90 -23.45
CA ASP A 437 16.37 17.12 -23.97
C ASP A 437 17.35 18.31 -23.97
N ARG A 438 16.96 19.42 -24.62
CA ARG A 438 17.87 20.58 -24.78
C ARG A 438 18.29 21.20 -23.44
N PRO A 439 17.40 21.42 -22.45
CA PRO A 439 17.81 21.92 -21.14
C PRO A 439 18.84 21.01 -20.44
N LEU A 440 18.61 19.69 -20.43
CA LEU A 440 19.55 18.77 -19.77
C LEU A 440 20.87 18.68 -20.54
N LYS A 441 20.84 18.70 -21.87
CA LYS A 441 22.05 18.77 -22.69
C LYS A 441 22.88 20.01 -22.36
N LYS A 442 22.23 21.17 -22.19
CA LYS A 442 22.91 22.39 -21.78
C LYS A 442 23.62 22.25 -20.43
N LEU A 443 23.01 21.55 -19.45
CA LEU A 443 23.67 21.27 -18.17
C LEU A 443 24.92 20.40 -18.34
N MET A 444 24.88 19.43 -19.27
CA MET A 444 26.05 18.61 -19.62
C MET A 444 27.14 19.46 -20.28
N ASP A 445 26.78 20.31 -21.24
CA ASP A 445 27.73 21.21 -21.89
C ASP A 445 28.35 22.19 -20.86
N ASP A 446 27.54 22.73 -19.94
CA ASP A 446 28.01 23.59 -18.84
C ASP A 446 28.95 22.85 -17.85
N PHE A 447 28.81 21.53 -17.72
CA PHE A 447 29.66 20.68 -16.88
C PHE A 447 31.01 20.45 -17.57
N ASP A 448 30.99 20.10 -18.85
CA ASP A 448 32.18 19.87 -19.67
C ASP A 448 33.02 21.17 -19.75
N ASP A 449 32.40 22.30 -20.06
CA ASP A 449 33.04 23.63 -20.11
C ASP A 449 33.72 23.98 -18.78
N LEU A 450 33.09 23.64 -17.65
CA LEU A 450 33.66 23.89 -16.33
C LEU A 450 34.82 22.93 -16.02
N GLY A 451 34.73 21.67 -16.45
CA GLY A 451 35.82 20.70 -16.36
C GLY A 451 37.08 21.23 -17.05
N GLU A 452 36.96 21.64 -18.31
CA GLU A 452 38.09 22.19 -19.09
C GLU A 452 38.72 23.43 -18.41
N LEU A 453 37.89 24.32 -17.84
CA LEU A 453 38.38 25.50 -17.11
C LEU A 453 39.11 25.16 -15.82
N VAL A 454 38.71 24.08 -15.14
CA VAL A 454 39.35 23.61 -13.90
C VAL A 454 40.66 22.91 -14.25
N GLU A 455 40.66 22.05 -15.26
CA GLU A 455 41.86 21.37 -15.76
C GLU A 455 42.95 22.38 -16.16
N ALA A 456 42.58 23.40 -16.95
CA ALA A 456 43.50 24.46 -17.35
C ALA A 456 44.03 25.26 -16.13
N ALA A 457 43.24 25.40 -15.07
CA ALA A 457 43.61 26.14 -13.86
C ALA A 457 44.54 25.36 -12.92
N LEU A 458 44.39 24.03 -12.84
CA LEU A 458 45.24 23.16 -12.02
C LEU A 458 46.63 22.96 -12.62
N GLY A 459 46.79 23.22 -13.92
CA GLY A 459 48.04 23.04 -14.65
C GLY A 459 48.24 21.59 -15.09
N GLY A 460 49.20 21.35 -15.98
CA GLY A 460 49.50 20.00 -16.46
C GLY A 460 49.96 19.08 -15.33
N GLY A 461 49.27 17.97 -15.15
CA GLY A 461 49.57 16.92 -14.18
C GLY A 461 49.33 15.53 -14.79
N ASP A 462 49.44 14.50 -13.96
CA ASP A 462 48.99 13.16 -14.36
C ASP A 462 47.47 13.19 -14.63
N GLU A 463 47.03 12.53 -15.71
CA GLU A 463 45.63 12.59 -16.17
C GLU A 463 44.67 12.01 -15.13
N ASP A 464 45.08 10.97 -14.39
CA ASP A 464 44.25 10.35 -13.36
C ASP A 464 44.12 11.25 -12.13
N GLU A 465 45.21 11.90 -11.72
CA GLU A 465 45.19 12.87 -10.61
C GLU A 465 44.30 14.08 -10.94
N LEU A 466 44.37 14.55 -12.19
CA LEU A 466 43.58 15.67 -12.66
C LEU A 466 42.08 15.32 -12.70
N ASN A 467 41.75 14.17 -13.27
CA ASN A 467 40.37 13.66 -13.33
C ASN A 467 39.77 13.48 -11.93
N GLU A 468 40.53 12.94 -10.98
CA GLU A 468 40.09 12.79 -9.60
C GLU A 468 39.91 14.16 -8.93
N ALA A 469 40.82 15.12 -9.14
CA ALA A 469 40.69 16.47 -8.60
C ALA A 469 39.45 17.20 -9.13
N VAL A 470 39.18 17.09 -10.44
CA VAL A 470 37.98 17.64 -11.08
C VAL A 470 36.72 16.98 -10.52
N SER A 471 36.69 15.64 -10.41
CA SER A 471 35.56 14.91 -9.81
C SER A 471 35.30 15.34 -8.36
N GLN A 472 36.34 15.42 -7.53
CA GLN A 472 36.23 15.88 -6.14
C GLN A 472 35.70 17.32 -6.05
N LEU A 473 36.10 18.20 -6.97
CA LEU A 473 35.61 19.58 -7.03
C LEU A 473 34.10 19.62 -7.28
N PHE A 474 33.60 18.86 -8.26
CA PHE A 474 32.17 18.81 -8.56
C PHE A 474 31.35 18.24 -7.41
N VAL A 475 31.87 17.22 -6.72
CA VAL A 475 31.22 16.69 -5.52
C VAL A 475 31.22 17.69 -4.37
N ARG A 476 32.31 18.44 -4.16
CA ARG A 476 32.35 19.54 -3.18
C ARG A 476 31.31 20.61 -3.51
N LEU A 477 31.18 21.00 -4.78
CA LEU A 477 30.12 21.93 -5.22
C LEU A 477 28.73 21.36 -4.98
N ALA A 478 28.52 20.06 -5.23
CA ALA A 478 27.25 19.39 -4.99
C ALA A 478 26.87 19.36 -3.51
N VAL A 479 27.85 19.22 -2.60
CA VAL A 479 27.60 19.24 -1.15
C VAL A 479 27.37 20.68 -0.67
N ALA A 480 28.34 21.56 -0.89
CA ALA A 480 28.36 22.87 -0.26
C ALA A 480 27.43 23.92 -0.92
N GLY A 481 26.96 23.66 -2.14
CA GLY A 481 25.93 24.46 -2.81
C GLY A 481 26.45 25.74 -3.46
N PRO A 482 25.56 26.66 -3.87
CA PRO A 482 25.94 27.84 -4.66
C PRO A 482 26.73 28.90 -3.87
N SER A 483 26.63 28.90 -2.54
CA SER A 483 27.24 29.91 -1.67
C SER A 483 28.70 29.61 -1.32
N SER A 484 29.17 28.37 -1.54
CA SER A 484 30.47 27.90 -1.08
C SER A 484 31.61 28.11 -2.08
N ALA A 485 31.35 28.73 -3.23
CA ALA A 485 32.37 28.94 -4.27
C ALA A 485 33.53 29.85 -3.82
N GLU A 486 33.37 30.53 -2.68
CA GLU A 486 34.39 31.42 -2.10
C GLU A 486 35.29 30.73 -1.05
N GLU A 487 34.99 29.49 -0.66
CA GLU A 487 35.71 28.78 0.41
C GLU A 487 36.47 27.54 -0.09
N GLY A 488 37.52 27.15 0.65
CA GLY A 488 38.25 25.90 0.42
C GLY A 488 39.10 25.87 -0.86
N PRO A 489 39.32 24.69 -1.48
CA PRO A 489 40.15 24.53 -2.69
C PRO A 489 39.67 25.34 -3.91
N LEU A 490 38.38 25.72 -3.95
CA LEU A 490 37.85 26.61 -4.98
C LEU A 490 38.45 28.02 -4.88
N ALA A 491 38.79 28.48 -3.67
CA ALA A 491 39.29 29.83 -3.43
C ALA A 491 40.64 30.10 -4.12
N SER A 492 41.44 29.05 -4.37
CA SER A 492 42.72 29.15 -5.09
C SER A 492 42.58 29.18 -6.62
N LEU A 493 41.39 28.90 -7.16
CA LEU A 493 41.18 28.92 -8.60
C LEU A 493 41.06 30.37 -9.14
N PRO A 494 41.39 30.59 -10.43
CA PRO A 494 41.18 31.87 -11.10
C PRO A 494 39.75 32.39 -10.93
N GLU A 495 39.59 33.71 -10.82
CA GLU A 495 38.28 34.34 -10.61
C GLU A 495 37.25 33.97 -11.70
N ALA A 496 37.70 33.79 -12.94
CA ALA A 496 36.83 33.31 -14.02
C ALA A 496 36.26 31.91 -13.74
N THR A 497 37.12 30.97 -13.34
CA THR A 497 36.74 29.59 -12.98
C THR A 497 35.82 29.57 -11.75
N ARG A 498 36.10 30.38 -10.72
CA ARG A 498 35.22 30.50 -9.53
C ARG A 498 33.83 31.00 -9.88
N ARG A 499 33.73 32.02 -10.74
CA ARG A 499 32.43 32.54 -11.22
C ARG A 499 31.67 31.49 -12.04
N ALA A 500 32.36 30.73 -12.88
CA ALA A 500 31.77 29.62 -13.63
C ALA A 500 31.26 28.51 -12.69
N ALA A 501 32.06 28.12 -11.68
CA ALA A 501 31.67 27.15 -10.65
C ALA A 501 30.43 27.59 -9.86
N ALA A 502 30.37 28.85 -9.43
CA ALA A 502 29.20 29.40 -8.73
C ALA A 502 27.94 29.40 -9.63
N ALA A 503 28.10 29.73 -10.92
CA ALA A 503 27.00 29.71 -11.88
C ALA A 503 26.50 28.28 -12.14
N PHE A 504 27.42 27.31 -12.26
CA PHE A 504 27.11 25.91 -12.40
C PHE A 504 26.40 25.35 -11.15
N ALA A 505 26.89 25.64 -9.95
CA ALA A 505 26.27 25.19 -8.69
C ALA A 505 24.81 25.67 -8.55
N LYS A 506 24.51 26.91 -8.94
CA LYS A 506 23.13 27.43 -9.00
C LYS A 506 22.25 26.65 -9.98
N ARG A 507 22.78 26.29 -11.15
CA ARG A 507 22.06 25.45 -12.13
C ARG A 507 21.86 24.03 -11.59
N LEU A 508 22.87 23.45 -10.96
CA LEU A 508 22.79 22.12 -10.36
C LEU A 508 21.72 22.06 -9.27
N GLU A 509 21.61 23.09 -8.42
CA GLU A 509 20.55 23.19 -7.42
C GLU A 509 19.16 23.31 -8.05
N HIS A 510 19.01 24.08 -9.12
CA HIS A 510 17.74 24.14 -9.86
C HIS A 510 17.32 22.75 -10.36
N TRP A 511 18.24 22.00 -10.95
CA TRP A 511 17.99 20.63 -11.41
C TRP A 511 17.74 19.64 -10.27
N SER A 512 18.40 19.80 -9.12
CA SER A 512 18.17 18.94 -7.96
C SER A 512 16.77 19.13 -7.39
N VAL A 513 16.25 20.36 -7.40
CA VAL A 513 14.86 20.66 -7.03
C VAL A 513 13.88 20.12 -8.07
N GLU A 514 14.21 20.21 -9.37
CA GLU A 514 13.38 19.60 -10.42
C GLU A 514 13.28 18.07 -10.25
N LEU A 515 14.39 17.39 -9.99
CA LEU A 515 14.45 15.95 -9.75
C LEU A 515 13.47 15.54 -8.64
N GLN A 516 13.50 16.27 -7.53
CA GLN A 516 12.63 16.02 -6.38
C GLN A 516 11.16 16.30 -6.68
N ARG A 517 10.86 17.37 -7.42
CA ARG A 517 9.47 17.81 -7.66
C ARG A 517 8.76 17.03 -8.75
N HIS A 518 9.48 16.50 -9.74
CA HIS A 518 8.85 15.78 -10.84
C HIS A 518 8.15 14.49 -10.38
N CYS A 519 8.79 13.73 -9.49
CA CYS A 519 8.20 12.51 -8.93
C CYS A 519 8.60 12.32 -7.45
N PRO A 520 8.00 13.09 -6.52
CA PRO A 520 8.44 13.14 -5.12
C PRO A 520 8.31 11.78 -4.42
N ALA A 521 7.28 10.99 -4.73
CA ALA A 521 7.12 9.65 -4.16
C ALA A 521 8.27 8.70 -4.53
N LYS A 522 8.72 8.70 -5.80
CA LYS A 522 9.86 7.88 -6.24
C LYS A 522 11.17 8.37 -5.65
N TRP A 523 11.35 9.69 -5.58
CA TRP A 523 12.55 10.27 -4.98
C TRP A 523 12.64 9.94 -3.49
N ASN A 524 11.57 10.13 -2.72
CA ASN A 524 11.56 9.82 -1.29
C ASN A 524 11.87 8.36 -1.00
N GLU A 525 11.37 7.44 -1.84
CA GLU A 525 11.74 6.03 -1.74
C GLU A 525 13.22 5.80 -2.06
N CYS A 526 13.74 6.40 -3.15
CA CYS A 526 15.15 6.31 -3.52
C CYS A 526 16.08 6.89 -2.45
N SER A 527 15.74 8.05 -1.89
CA SER A 527 16.53 8.68 -0.83
C SER A 527 16.54 7.82 0.43
N GLY A 528 15.41 7.21 0.79
CA GLY A 528 15.36 6.25 1.90
C GLY A 528 16.30 5.06 1.68
N VAL A 529 16.37 4.55 0.44
CA VAL A 529 17.29 3.46 0.06
C VAL A 529 18.75 3.91 0.12
N LEU A 530 19.07 5.10 -0.40
CA LEU A 530 20.42 5.69 -0.34
C LEU A 530 20.87 5.86 1.11
N LEU A 531 20.06 6.49 1.95
CA LEU A 531 20.37 6.73 3.37
C LEU A 531 20.63 5.42 4.11
N LYS A 532 19.80 4.41 3.87
CA LYS A 532 20.00 3.09 4.48
C LYS A 532 21.33 2.45 4.08
N CYS A 533 21.75 2.62 2.83
CA CYS A 533 23.06 2.14 2.36
C CYS A 533 24.24 2.91 2.94
N LEU A 534 24.03 4.18 3.29
CA LEU A 534 25.04 5.04 3.91
C LEU A 534 25.18 4.78 5.41
N SER A 535 24.12 4.34 6.09
CA SER A 535 24.13 4.08 7.54
C SER A 535 24.60 2.68 7.93
N GLU A 536 24.38 1.66 7.08
CA GLU A 536 24.57 0.25 7.45
C GLU A 536 25.75 -0.46 6.79
N GLY A 537 26.46 0.19 5.86
CA GLY A 537 27.66 -0.38 5.22
C GLY A 537 28.79 0.61 5.21
#